data_AF-A0A916ZNN6-F1
#
_entry.id   AF-A0A916ZNN6-F1
#
_cell.length_a   1.000
_cell.length_b   1.000
_cell.length_c   1.000
_cell.angle_alpha   90.00
_cell.angle_beta   90.00
_cell.angle_gamma   90.00
#
_symmetry.space_group_name_H-M   'P 1'
#
loop_
_entity.id
_entity.type
_entity.pdbx_description
1 polymer ?
#
loop_
_entity_poly.entity_id
_entity_poly.type
_entity_poly.pdbx_seq_one_letter_code
_entity_poly.pdbx_strand_id
1 'polypeptide(L)'
;MMITINKLLVLMFSIFSVTLLTYTFFIPKESQIYRLINYYDFALCLYFLYDFLKQLISEEKKWRYLYTVGWLDLISSIPVVAEFRILRFVRVVRVIKIIRSIRSLINFISQNKKQSLFGFIVFLVVVLIVVTSTAVLYFEKDIGNIKTAEDALWWTFITITTVGYGDFYPVTGLGKLSASVLIATGIGFFGAIISFVTDKVNNIKANN
;
A
#
# COMPACT_ATOMS: atom_id res chain seq x y z
N MET A 1 15.63 -9.48 11.51
CA MET A 1 14.34 -9.01 12.10
C MET A 1 13.50 -8.16 11.13
N MET A 2 14.03 -7.09 10.49
CA MET A 2 13.27 -6.28 9.50
C MET A 2 12.79 -7.05 8.25
N ILE A 3 13.48 -8.15 7.91
CA ILE A 3 13.19 -8.95 6.71
C ILE A 3 11.79 -9.58 6.77
N THR A 4 11.22 -9.82 7.96
CA THR A 4 10.00 -10.61 8.07
C THR A 4 8.70 -9.78 8.06
N ILE A 5 8.66 -8.62 8.71
CA ILE A 5 7.53 -7.67 8.58
C ILE A 5 7.43 -7.16 7.14
N ASN A 6 8.57 -6.84 6.53
CA ASN A 6 8.62 -6.40 5.14
C ASN A 6 8.04 -7.44 4.18
N LYS A 7 8.37 -8.73 4.37
CA LYS A 7 7.78 -9.84 3.58
C LYS A 7 6.25 -9.94 3.77
N LEU A 8 5.74 -9.77 4.98
CA LEU A 8 4.31 -9.72 5.25
C LEU A 8 3.65 -8.55 4.50
N LEU A 9 4.20 -7.34 4.61
CA LEU A 9 3.70 -6.15 3.93
C LEU A 9 3.72 -6.29 2.40
N VAL A 10 4.83 -6.78 1.84
CA VAL A 10 4.95 -7.04 0.40
C VAL A 10 3.88 -8.02 -0.08
N LEU A 11 3.59 -9.08 0.67
CA LEU A 11 2.52 -10.01 0.32
C LEU A 11 1.15 -9.32 0.35
N MET A 12 0.82 -8.64 1.45
CA MET A 12 -0.48 -7.99 1.63
C MET A 12 -0.71 -6.92 0.56
N PHE A 13 0.29 -6.08 0.30
CA PHE A 13 0.24 -5.08 -0.77
C PHE A 13 0.20 -5.71 -2.15
N SER A 14 0.82 -6.87 -2.37
CA SER A 14 0.72 -7.58 -3.65
C SER A 14 -0.71 -8.06 -3.91
N ILE A 15 -1.40 -8.60 -2.89
CA ILE A 15 -2.82 -8.98 -2.99
C ILE A 15 -3.67 -7.73 -3.26
N PHE A 16 -3.41 -6.66 -2.50
CA PHE A 16 -4.16 -5.42 -2.60
C PHE A 16 -4.00 -4.75 -3.98
N SER A 17 -2.78 -4.72 -4.51
CA SER A 17 -2.50 -4.23 -5.87
C SER A 17 -3.27 -5.02 -6.93
N VAL A 18 -3.35 -6.36 -6.80
CA VAL A 18 -4.16 -7.19 -7.72
C VAL A 18 -5.64 -6.84 -7.64
N THR A 19 -6.18 -6.60 -6.45
CA THR A 19 -7.57 -6.13 -6.29
C THR A 19 -7.80 -4.75 -6.90
N LEU A 20 -6.90 -3.79 -6.69
CA LEU A 20 -7.00 -2.46 -7.29
C LEU A 20 -7.01 -2.54 -8.83
N LEU A 21 -6.08 -3.31 -9.39
CA LEU A 21 -6.02 -3.52 -10.85
C LEU A 21 -7.27 -4.22 -11.40
N THR A 22 -7.83 -5.18 -10.66
CA THR A 22 -9.09 -5.82 -11.06
C THR A 22 -10.23 -4.82 -11.07
N TYR A 23 -10.28 -3.92 -10.08
CA TYR A 23 -11.27 -2.85 -10.00
C TYR A 23 -11.18 -1.87 -11.18
N THR A 24 -9.97 -1.56 -11.67
CA THR A 24 -9.80 -0.71 -12.88
C THR A 24 -10.45 -1.28 -14.15
N PHE A 25 -10.76 -2.58 -14.21
CA PHE A 25 -11.43 -3.17 -15.37
C PHE A 25 -12.89 -2.71 -15.51
N PHE A 26 -13.52 -2.33 -14.40
CA PHE A 26 -14.93 -1.90 -14.36
C PHE A 26 -15.09 -0.37 -14.52
N ILE A 27 -13.99 0.38 -14.53
CA ILE A 27 -14.01 1.85 -14.50
C ILE A 27 -13.56 2.42 -15.87
N PRO A 28 -14.25 3.45 -16.39
CA PRO A 28 -13.81 4.16 -17.58
C PRO A 28 -12.41 4.76 -17.41
N LYS A 29 -11.54 4.54 -18.40
CA LYS A 29 -10.13 4.99 -18.37
C LYS A 29 -9.96 6.52 -18.28
N GLU A 30 -10.95 7.27 -18.74
CA GLU A 30 -10.95 8.74 -18.72
C GLU A 30 -11.30 9.32 -17.34
N SER A 31 -11.78 8.47 -16.41
CA SER A 31 -12.21 8.93 -15.09
C SER A 31 -11.04 9.34 -14.19
N GLN A 32 -11.27 10.33 -13.32
CA GLN A 32 -10.32 10.73 -12.28
C GLN A 32 -10.05 9.59 -11.30
N ILE A 33 -11.02 8.69 -11.07
CA ILE A 33 -10.83 7.51 -10.22
C ILE A 33 -9.83 6.53 -10.85
N TYR A 34 -9.87 6.33 -12.16
CA TYR A 34 -8.87 5.52 -12.86
C TYR A 34 -7.45 6.09 -12.70
N ARG A 35 -7.29 7.42 -12.81
CA ARG A 35 -6.02 8.11 -12.56
C ARG A 35 -5.54 7.91 -11.11
N LEU A 36 -6.45 8.09 -10.15
CA LEU A 36 -6.17 7.91 -8.73
C LEU A 36 -5.65 6.50 -8.41
N ILE A 37 -6.32 5.46 -8.93
CA ILE A 37 -5.91 4.07 -8.73
C ILE A 37 -4.53 3.81 -9.37
N ASN A 38 -4.25 4.37 -10.54
CA ASN A 38 -2.95 4.24 -11.18
C ASN A 38 -1.82 4.91 -10.37
N TYR A 39 -2.07 6.04 -9.72
CA TYR A 39 -1.09 6.64 -8.80
C TYR A 39 -0.77 5.71 -7.62
N TYR A 40 -1.79 5.06 -7.05
CA TYR A 40 -1.58 4.07 -6.00
C TYR A 40 -0.85 2.81 -6.50
N ASP A 41 -1.22 2.26 -7.66
CA ASP A 41 -0.49 1.10 -8.22
C ASP A 41 0.97 1.45 -8.52
N PHE A 42 1.24 2.65 -9.04
CA PHE A 42 2.60 3.12 -9.27
C PHE A 42 3.41 3.23 -7.97
N ALA A 43 2.82 3.79 -6.91
CA ALA A 43 3.47 3.87 -5.60
C ALA A 43 3.75 2.47 -5.02
N LEU A 44 2.82 1.53 -5.14
CA LEU A 44 3.03 0.14 -4.73
C LEU A 44 4.13 -0.56 -5.55
N CYS A 45 4.21 -0.28 -6.85
CA CYS A 45 5.27 -0.79 -7.72
C CYS A 45 6.65 -0.29 -7.30
N LEU A 46 6.77 1.01 -6.98
CA LEU A 46 8.01 1.57 -6.43
C LEU A 46 8.41 0.90 -5.11
N TYR A 47 7.44 0.61 -4.24
CA TYR A 47 7.70 -0.14 -3.00
C TYR A 47 8.20 -1.57 -3.28
N PHE A 48 7.61 -2.29 -4.23
CA PHE A 48 8.08 -3.63 -4.62
C PHE A 48 9.45 -3.59 -5.29
N LEU A 49 9.74 -2.56 -6.08
CA LEU A 49 11.04 -2.36 -6.68
C LEU A 49 12.10 -2.13 -5.61
N TYR A 50 11.80 -1.30 -4.61
CA TYR A 50 12.68 -1.09 -3.47
C TYR A 50 12.95 -2.40 -2.71
N ASP A 51 11.92 -3.20 -2.44
CA ASP A 51 12.08 -4.52 -1.80
C ASP A 51 12.98 -5.46 -2.62
N PHE A 52 12.74 -5.54 -3.94
CA PHE A 52 13.55 -6.34 -4.86
C PHE A 52 15.02 -5.89 -4.86
N LEU A 53 15.29 -4.59 -4.99
CA LEU A 53 16.65 -4.05 -5.00
C LEU A 53 17.38 -4.35 -3.69
N LYS A 54 16.68 -4.24 -2.56
CA LYS A 54 17.24 -4.55 -1.24
C LYS A 54 17.65 -6.02 -1.13
N GLN A 55 16.81 -6.95 -1.60
CA GLN A 55 17.15 -8.38 -1.63
C GLN A 55 18.31 -8.64 -2.59
N LEU A 56 18.31 -8.04 -3.78
CA LEU A 56 19.39 -8.19 -4.75
C LEU A 56 20.75 -7.74 -4.22
N ILE A 57 20.79 -6.69 -3.40
CA ILE A 57 22.03 -6.19 -2.79
C ILE A 57 22.47 -7.05 -1.59
N SER A 58 21.52 -7.61 -0.84
CA SER A 58 21.78 -8.39 0.38
C SER A 58 22.32 -9.79 0.08
N GLU A 59 22.00 -10.35 -1.08
CA GLU A 59 22.40 -11.71 -1.44
C GLU A 59 23.84 -11.77 -1.99
N GLU A 60 24.70 -12.59 -1.36
CA GLU A 60 26.11 -12.77 -1.76
C GLU A 60 26.26 -13.28 -3.20
N LYS A 61 25.33 -14.13 -3.67
CA LYS A 61 25.33 -14.72 -5.03
C LYS A 61 24.17 -14.17 -5.87
N LYS A 62 24.26 -12.88 -6.23
CA LYS A 62 23.24 -12.10 -6.97
C LYS A 62 22.67 -12.82 -8.19
N TRP A 63 23.53 -13.42 -9.01
CA TRP A 63 23.12 -14.15 -10.23
C TRP A 63 22.26 -15.38 -9.93
N ARG A 64 22.62 -16.15 -8.88
CA ARG A 64 21.81 -17.31 -8.46
C ARG A 64 20.44 -16.86 -7.95
N TYR A 65 20.38 -15.76 -7.22
CA TYR A 65 19.13 -15.18 -6.74
C TYR A 65 18.23 -14.72 -7.89
N LEU A 66 18.76 -13.98 -8.87
CA LEU A 66 18.01 -13.50 -10.03
C LEU A 66 17.36 -14.64 -10.83
N TYR A 67 18.11 -15.69 -11.15
CA TYR A 67 17.62 -16.80 -11.97
C TYR A 67 16.66 -17.75 -11.22
N THR A 68 16.70 -17.79 -9.88
CA THR A 68 15.83 -18.66 -9.10
C THR A 68 14.52 -17.97 -8.70
N VAL A 69 14.62 -16.78 -8.12
CA VAL A 69 13.47 -16.10 -7.48
C VAL A 69 13.34 -14.64 -7.94
N GLY A 70 14.47 -13.93 -8.09
CA GLY A 70 14.48 -12.49 -8.33
C GLY A 70 13.82 -12.05 -9.63
N TRP A 71 13.77 -12.90 -10.67
CA TRP A 71 13.10 -12.56 -11.92
C TRP A 71 11.58 -12.35 -11.75
N LEU A 72 10.92 -13.10 -10.86
CA LEU A 72 9.50 -12.92 -10.55
C LEU A 72 9.27 -11.60 -9.79
N ASP A 73 10.16 -11.29 -8.84
CA ASP A 73 10.09 -10.06 -8.05
C ASP A 73 10.32 -8.83 -8.93
N LEU A 74 11.30 -8.89 -9.83
CA LEU A 74 11.55 -7.85 -10.82
C LEU A 74 10.32 -7.61 -11.70
N ILE A 75 9.75 -8.66 -12.30
CA ILE A 75 8.57 -8.51 -13.15
C ILE A 75 7.37 -7.96 -12.34
N SER A 76 7.21 -8.37 -11.08
CA SER A 76 6.14 -7.88 -10.22
C SER A 76 6.25 -6.38 -9.90
N SER A 77 7.48 -5.86 -9.87
CA SER A 77 7.80 -4.46 -9.53
C SER A 77 7.64 -3.47 -10.69
N ILE A 78 7.48 -3.96 -11.92
CA ILE A 78 7.32 -3.10 -13.08
C ILE A 78 5.90 -2.52 -13.08
N PRO A 79 5.73 -1.18 -13.08
CA PRO A 79 4.42 -0.56 -13.18
C PRO A 79 3.81 -0.84 -14.55
N VAL A 80 2.52 -1.14 -14.57
CA VAL A 80 1.80 -1.39 -15.82
C VAL A 80 1.44 -0.03 -16.43
N VAL A 81 2.35 0.53 -17.23
CA VAL A 81 2.03 1.71 -18.04
C VAL A 81 0.98 1.27 -19.07
N ALA A 82 -0.18 1.93 -19.05
CA ALA A 82 -1.44 1.47 -19.65
C ALA A 82 -1.41 1.19 -21.17
N GLU A 83 -0.33 1.56 -21.85
CA GLU A 83 -0.20 1.49 -23.31
C GLU A 83 0.34 0.15 -23.82
N PHE A 84 1.07 -0.61 -23.02
CA PHE A 84 1.67 -1.87 -23.47
C PHE A 84 0.75 -3.06 -23.18
N ARG A 85 0.09 -3.57 -24.23
CA ARG A 85 -0.82 -4.75 -24.19
C ARG A 85 -0.17 -6.00 -23.56
N ILE A 86 1.16 -6.13 -23.67
CA ILE A 86 1.98 -7.23 -23.11
C ILE A 86 2.05 -7.18 -21.57
N LEU A 87 1.95 -6.00 -20.96
CA LEU A 87 1.98 -5.85 -19.50
C LEU A 87 0.73 -6.44 -18.80
N ARG A 88 -0.28 -6.90 -19.55
CA ARG A 88 -1.38 -7.70 -18.99
C ARG A 88 -0.91 -9.04 -18.43
N PHE A 89 0.12 -9.65 -19.00
CA PHE A 89 0.68 -10.92 -18.49
C PHE A 89 1.43 -10.75 -17.16
N VAL A 90 1.93 -9.54 -16.86
CA VAL A 90 2.53 -9.19 -15.56
C VAL A 90 1.55 -9.40 -14.40
N ARG A 91 0.23 -9.33 -14.67
CA ARG A 91 -0.82 -9.63 -13.68
C ARG A 91 -0.76 -11.06 -13.16
N VAL A 92 -0.47 -12.04 -14.02
CA VAL A 92 -0.40 -13.46 -13.64
C VAL A 92 0.82 -13.72 -12.76
N VAL A 93 1.91 -13.01 -13.04
CA VAL A 93 3.16 -13.12 -12.26
C VAL A 93 2.96 -12.65 -10.81
N ARG A 94 2.16 -11.59 -10.58
CA ARG A 94 1.80 -11.13 -9.22
C ARG A 94 1.03 -12.20 -8.43
N VAL A 95 0.13 -12.96 -9.09
CA VAL A 95 -0.64 -14.05 -8.45
C VAL A 95 0.26 -15.23 -8.04
N ILE A 96 1.24 -15.58 -8.88
CA ILE A 96 2.21 -16.66 -8.59
C ILE A 96 3.06 -16.34 -7.35
N LYS A 97 3.44 -15.07 -7.15
CA LYS A 97 4.16 -14.60 -5.95
C LYS A 97 3.34 -14.78 -4.67
N ILE A 98 2.03 -14.52 -4.72
CA ILE A 98 1.11 -14.69 -3.59
C ILE A 98 1.04 -16.15 -3.15
N ILE A 99 0.82 -17.06 -4.11
CA ILE A 99 0.71 -18.51 -3.85
C ILE A 99 1.98 -19.07 -3.21
N ARG A 100 3.16 -18.61 -3.62
CA ARG A 100 4.44 -19.05 -3.05
C ARG A 100 4.69 -18.49 -1.65
N SER A 101 4.29 -17.25 -1.40
CA SER A 101 4.56 -16.56 -0.12
C SER A 101 3.62 -16.98 1.01
N ILE A 102 2.44 -17.52 0.70
CA ILE A 102 1.45 -18.01 1.68
C ILE A 102 2.04 -19.04 2.66
N ARG A 103 2.87 -19.98 2.18
CA ARG A 103 3.49 -21.01 3.04
C ARG A 103 4.49 -20.41 4.05
N SER A 104 5.21 -19.36 3.67
CA SER A 104 6.13 -18.66 4.58
C SER A 104 5.38 -17.80 5.62
N LEU A 105 4.14 -17.42 5.34
CA LEU A 105 3.34 -16.54 6.20
C LEU A 105 2.81 -17.28 7.44
N ILE A 106 2.32 -18.50 7.24
CA ILE A 106 1.71 -19.33 8.30
C ILE A 106 2.73 -19.55 9.43
N ASN A 107 3.99 -19.79 9.08
CA ASN A 107 5.06 -19.98 10.05
C ASN A 107 5.47 -18.69 10.77
N PHE A 108 5.36 -17.52 10.12
CA PHE A 108 5.73 -16.23 10.71
C PHE A 108 4.66 -15.66 11.65
N ILE A 109 3.39 -15.73 11.26
CA ILE A 109 2.25 -15.25 12.07
C ILE A 109 2.20 -16.01 13.40
N SER A 110 2.47 -17.31 13.37
CA SER A 110 2.51 -18.18 14.55
C SER A 110 3.60 -17.77 15.56
N GLN A 111 4.78 -17.34 15.08
CA GLN A 111 5.94 -17.09 15.92
C GLN A 111 6.10 -15.63 16.39
N ASN A 112 5.53 -14.64 15.68
CA ASN A 112 5.80 -13.21 15.94
C ASN A 112 4.53 -12.34 15.92
N LYS A 113 3.57 -12.64 16.80
CA LYS A 113 2.24 -11.99 16.87
C LYS A 113 2.30 -10.44 16.93
N LYS A 114 3.17 -9.86 17.75
CA LYS A 114 3.29 -8.38 17.90
C LYS A 114 3.79 -7.68 16.62
N GLN A 115 4.81 -8.25 15.97
CA GLN A 115 5.36 -7.70 14.72
C GLN A 115 4.38 -7.86 13.55
N SER A 116 3.64 -8.97 13.53
CA SER A 116 2.58 -9.19 12.56
C SER A 116 1.46 -8.15 12.71
N LEU A 117 1.05 -7.85 13.94
CA LEU A 117 -0.01 -6.85 14.22
C LEU A 117 0.36 -5.47 13.68
N PHE A 118 1.60 -5.01 13.90
CA PHE A 118 2.06 -3.73 13.34
C PHE A 118 1.99 -3.71 11.81
N GLY A 119 2.44 -4.79 11.14
CA GLY A 119 2.32 -4.92 9.69
C GLY A 119 0.87 -4.86 9.21
N PHE A 120 -0.06 -5.51 9.92
CA PHE A 120 -1.50 -5.42 9.63
C PHE A 120 -2.05 -4.00 9.79
N ILE A 121 -1.65 -3.28 10.84
CA ILE A 121 -2.08 -1.89 11.06
C ILE A 121 -1.61 -0.99 9.91
N VAL A 122 -0.33 -1.09 9.53
CA VAL A 122 0.23 -0.33 8.39
C VAL A 122 -0.54 -0.63 7.11
N PHE A 123 -0.83 -1.92 6.84
CA PHE A 123 -1.61 -2.31 5.69
C PHE A 123 -3.03 -1.70 5.71
N LEU A 124 -3.75 -1.82 6.83
CA LEU A 124 -5.11 -1.30 6.96
C LEU A 124 -5.18 0.21 6.72
N VAL A 125 -4.19 0.95 7.20
CA VAL A 125 -4.12 2.41 7.01
C VAL A 125 -3.94 2.76 5.54
N VAL A 126 -3.05 2.07 4.83
CA VAL A 126 -2.88 2.27 3.38
C VAL A 126 -4.17 1.94 2.62
N VAL A 127 -4.85 0.85 2.97
CA VAL A 127 -6.14 0.49 2.37
C VAL A 127 -7.18 1.59 2.62
N LEU A 128 -7.27 2.11 3.85
CA LEU A 128 -8.19 3.19 4.19
C LEU A 128 -7.88 4.50 3.45
N ILE A 129 -6.61 4.85 3.26
CA ILE A 129 -6.22 6.01 2.44
C ILE A 129 -6.77 5.85 1.02
N VAL A 130 -6.58 4.69 0.40
CA VAL A 130 -7.06 4.43 -0.98
C VAL A 130 -8.58 4.45 -1.06
N VAL A 131 -9.25 3.78 -0.11
CA VAL A 131 -10.72 3.71 -0.08
C VAL A 131 -11.32 5.08 0.17
N THR A 132 -10.84 5.82 1.16
CA THR A 132 -11.39 7.14 1.51
C THR A 132 -11.12 8.17 0.42
N SER A 133 -9.90 8.23 -0.14
CA SER A 133 -9.60 9.13 -1.26
C SER A 133 -10.50 8.84 -2.47
N THR A 134 -10.73 7.57 -2.79
CA THR A 134 -11.62 7.17 -3.90
C THR A 134 -13.07 7.49 -3.61
N ALA A 135 -13.56 7.21 -2.39
CA ALA A 135 -14.92 7.49 -1.97
C ALA A 135 -15.23 8.99 -1.96
N VAL A 136 -14.34 9.80 -1.38
CA VAL A 136 -14.49 11.25 -1.33
C VAL A 136 -14.43 11.85 -2.74
N LEU A 137 -13.50 11.41 -3.60
CA LEU A 137 -13.50 11.82 -5.01
C LEU A 137 -14.82 11.47 -5.71
N TYR A 138 -15.37 10.29 -5.45
CA TYR A 138 -16.63 9.85 -6.06
C TYR A 138 -17.83 10.70 -5.59
N PHE A 139 -17.93 11.00 -4.30
CA PHE A 139 -19.06 11.76 -3.74
C PHE A 139 -18.95 13.27 -3.96
N GLU A 140 -17.73 13.81 -4.00
CA GLU A 140 -17.52 15.26 -4.00
C GLU A 140 -17.29 15.86 -5.39
N LYS A 141 -16.92 15.05 -6.40
CA LYS A 141 -16.52 15.57 -7.74
C LYS A 141 -17.51 16.57 -8.37
N ASP A 142 -18.81 16.40 -8.13
CA ASP A 142 -19.87 17.20 -8.76
C ASP A 142 -20.43 18.30 -7.83
N ILE A 143 -20.09 18.27 -6.53
CA ILE A 143 -20.72 19.12 -5.49
C ILE A 143 -19.69 19.96 -4.73
N GLY A 144 -18.56 19.34 -4.37
CA GLY A 144 -17.51 19.93 -3.56
C GLY A 144 -16.37 20.53 -4.38
N ASN A 145 -15.27 20.81 -3.67
CA ASN A 145 -14.02 21.31 -4.26
C ASN A 145 -13.02 20.20 -4.60
N ILE A 146 -13.25 18.95 -4.18
CA ILE A 146 -12.42 17.78 -4.52
C ILE A 146 -12.88 17.22 -5.87
N LYS A 147 -12.19 17.58 -6.96
CA LYS A 147 -12.63 17.25 -8.32
C LYS A 147 -11.68 16.33 -9.08
N THR A 148 -10.41 16.36 -8.72
CA THR A 148 -9.36 15.60 -9.41
C THR A 148 -8.75 14.52 -8.50
N ALA A 149 -8.05 13.58 -9.13
CA ALA A 149 -7.29 12.56 -8.40
C ALA A 149 -6.26 13.18 -7.46
N GLU A 150 -5.63 14.26 -7.92
CA GLU A 150 -4.62 15.02 -7.20
C GLU A 150 -5.21 15.70 -5.95
N ASP A 151 -6.37 16.34 -6.08
CA ASP A 151 -7.07 16.98 -4.95
C ASP A 151 -7.39 15.94 -3.86
N ALA A 152 -7.92 14.78 -4.28
CA ALA A 152 -8.30 13.71 -3.36
C ALA A 152 -7.08 13.08 -2.65
N LEU A 153 -5.97 12.90 -3.37
CA LEU A 153 -4.71 12.42 -2.79
C LEU A 153 -4.14 13.41 -1.78
N TRP A 154 -4.03 14.66 -2.19
CA TRP A 154 -3.51 15.74 -1.36
C TRP A 154 -4.33 15.88 -0.08
N TRP A 155 -5.65 16.00 -0.22
CA TRP A 155 -6.57 16.11 0.91
C TRP A 155 -6.45 14.92 1.87
N THR A 156 -6.44 13.69 1.35
CA THR A 156 -6.35 12.48 2.18
C THR A 156 -5.03 12.44 2.95
N PHE A 157 -3.93 12.84 2.31
CA PHE A 157 -2.60 12.86 2.92
C PHE A 157 -2.49 13.91 4.04
N ILE A 158 -2.90 15.16 3.79
CA ILE A 158 -2.86 16.21 4.82
C ILE A 158 -3.84 15.95 5.96
N THR A 159 -4.95 15.27 5.69
CA THR A 159 -5.97 14.96 6.69
C THR A 159 -5.53 13.81 7.58
N ILE A 160 -5.02 12.71 7.03
CA ILE A 160 -4.56 11.58 7.86
C ILE A 160 -3.35 11.96 8.70
N THR A 161 -2.50 12.86 8.19
CA THR A 161 -1.35 13.41 8.94
C THR A 161 -1.74 14.50 9.94
N THR A 162 -3.03 14.81 10.07
CA THR A 162 -3.60 15.81 10.99
C THR A 162 -3.16 17.26 10.72
N VAL A 163 -2.60 17.55 9.54
CA VAL A 163 -2.22 18.92 9.15
C VAL A 163 -3.45 19.74 8.80
N GLY A 164 -4.30 19.24 7.90
CA GLY A 164 -5.62 19.82 7.60
C GLY A 164 -5.62 21.30 7.17
N TYR A 165 -4.97 21.64 6.05
CA TYR A 165 -4.94 23.02 5.53
C TYR A 165 -6.32 23.63 5.26
N GLY A 166 -7.33 22.81 4.97
CA GLY A 166 -8.71 23.26 4.75
C GLY A 166 -8.98 23.84 3.34
N ASP A 167 -8.02 23.72 2.44
CA ASP A 167 -8.13 24.05 1.02
C ASP A 167 -9.10 23.13 0.27
N PHE A 168 -9.12 21.85 0.64
CA PHE A 168 -10.06 20.83 0.18
C PHE A 168 -10.78 20.20 1.36
N TYR A 169 -12.07 19.87 1.20
CA TYR A 169 -12.83 19.14 2.22
C TYR A 169 -14.14 18.58 1.67
N PRO A 170 -14.61 17.42 2.18
CA PRO A 170 -15.89 16.86 1.77
C PRO A 170 -17.06 17.67 2.34
N VAL A 171 -18.03 18.00 1.48
CA VAL A 171 -19.26 18.70 1.88
C VAL A 171 -20.46 17.77 1.97
N THR A 172 -20.44 16.63 1.26
CA THR A 172 -21.52 15.64 1.27
C THR A 172 -21.57 14.82 2.56
N GLY A 173 -22.75 14.29 2.91
CA GLY A 173 -22.93 13.46 4.10
C GLY A 173 -22.05 12.19 4.07
N LEU A 174 -22.00 11.50 2.92
CA LEU A 174 -21.17 10.30 2.76
C LEU A 174 -19.67 10.63 2.70
N GLY A 175 -19.29 11.75 2.10
CA GLY A 175 -17.90 12.24 2.13
C GLY A 175 -17.43 12.52 3.56
N LYS A 176 -18.24 13.21 4.36
CA LYS A 176 -17.96 13.49 5.79
C LYS A 176 -17.91 12.24 6.65
N LEU A 177 -18.77 11.26 6.39
CA LEU A 177 -18.72 9.96 7.06
C LEU A 177 -17.39 9.25 6.77
N SER A 178 -17.00 9.20 5.50
CA SER A 178 -15.73 8.59 5.05
C SER A 178 -14.52 9.31 5.68
N ALA A 179 -14.56 10.63 5.74
CA ALA A 179 -13.53 11.46 6.38
C ALA A 179 -13.42 11.19 7.88
N SER A 180 -14.54 11.09 8.59
CA SER A 180 -14.57 10.81 10.02
C SER A 180 -13.86 9.50 10.36
N VAL A 181 -14.09 8.44 9.56
CA VAL A 181 -13.42 7.14 9.73
C VAL A 181 -11.91 7.26 9.49
N LEU A 182 -11.50 8.02 8.46
CA LEU A 182 -10.08 8.27 8.16
C LEU A 182 -9.39 8.99 9.32
N ILE A 183 -10.00 10.06 9.85
CA ILE A 183 -9.44 10.86 10.94
C ILE A 183 -9.29 10.02 12.21
N ALA A 184 -10.35 9.30 12.60
CA ALA A 184 -10.31 8.42 13.77
C ALA A 184 -9.20 7.36 13.65
N THR A 185 -9.04 6.78 12.46
CA THR A 185 -7.99 5.78 12.21
C THR A 185 -6.60 6.39 12.18
N GLY A 186 -6.44 7.59 11.62
CA GLY A 186 -5.17 8.31 11.56
C GLY A 186 -4.58 8.54 12.95
N ILE A 187 -5.40 8.96 13.92
CA ILE A 187 -4.97 9.15 15.31
C ILE A 187 -4.48 7.82 15.92
N GLY A 188 -5.24 6.74 15.74
CA GLY A 188 -4.85 5.40 16.21
C GLY A 188 -3.54 4.91 15.58
N PHE A 189 -3.33 5.21 14.30
CA PHE A 189 -2.12 4.85 13.58
C PHE A 189 -0.86 5.53 14.12
N PHE A 190 -0.92 6.84 14.39
CA PHE A 190 0.21 7.54 15.00
C PHE A 190 0.56 6.97 16.37
N GLY A 191 -0.45 6.63 17.18
CA GLY A 191 -0.23 5.92 18.46
C GLY A 191 0.49 4.58 18.27
N ALA A 192 0.09 3.79 17.28
CA ALA A 192 0.73 2.51 16.97
C ALA A 192 2.20 2.68 16.50
N ILE A 193 2.51 3.70 15.70
CA ILE A 193 3.89 4.02 15.30
C ILE A 193 4.74 4.38 16.52
N ILE A 194 4.25 5.30 17.36
CA ILE A 194 5.00 5.76 18.54
C ILE A 194 5.28 4.58 19.49
N SER A 195 4.27 3.74 19.73
CA SER A 195 4.43 2.53 20.55
C SER A 195 5.46 1.57 19.95
N PHE A 196 5.40 1.30 18.65
CA PHE A 196 6.35 0.40 17.99
C PHE A 196 7.80 0.92 18.06
N VAL A 197 8.00 2.22 17.84
CA VAL A 197 9.34 2.84 17.94
C VAL A 197 9.84 2.79 19.38
N THR A 198 9.00 3.13 20.35
CA THR A 198 9.35 3.13 21.78
C THR A 198 9.74 1.73 22.26
N ASP A 199 8.94 0.70 21.91
CA ASP A 199 9.25 -0.70 22.21
C ASP A 199 10.61 -1.12 21.63
N LYS A 200 10.92 -0.66 20.41
CA LYS A 200 12.20 -0.98 19.77
C LYS A 200 13.37 -0.30 20.48
N VAL A 201 13.23 0.96 20.87
CA VAL A 201 14.26 1.70 21.62
C VAL A 201 14.50 1.05 22.98
N ASN A 202 13.44 0.67 23.70
CA ASN A 202 13.55 0.00 24.99
C ASN A 202 14.24 -1.37 24.88
N ASN A 203 13.94 -2.15 23.84
CA ASN A 203 14.63 -3.42 23.59
C ASN A 203 16.12 -3.26 23.27
N ILE A 204 16.52 -2.16 22.62
CA ILE A 204 17.95 -1.87 22.38
C ILE A 204 18.64 -1.52 23.68
N LYS A 205 18.01 -0.70 24.53
CA LYS A 205 18.54 -0.33 25.86
C LYS A 205 18.65 -1.51 26.81
N ALA A 206 17.75 -2.48 26.75
CA ALA A 206 17.77 -3.66 27.60
C ALA A 206 18.84 -4.70 27.20
N ASN A 207 19.37 -4.62 25.98
CA ASN A 207 20.39 -5.53 25.44
C ASN A 207 21.81 -4.92 25.46
N ASN A 208 21.97 -3.69 25.95
CA ASN A 208 23.26 -3.03 26.21
C ASN A 208 23.46 -2.90 27.71
#